data_AF-H0ABS9-F1
#
_entry.id   AF-H0ABS9-F1
#
_cell.length_a   1.000
_cell.length_b   1.000
_cell.length_c   1.000
_cell.angle_alpha   90.00
_cell.angle_beta   90.00
_cell.angle_gamma   90.00
#
_symmetry.space_group_name_H-M   'P 1'
#
loop_
_entity.id
_entity.type
_entity.pdbx_description
1 polymer ?
#
loop_
_entity_poly.entity_id
_entity_poly.type
_entity_poly.pdbx_seq_one_letter_code
_entity_poly.pdbx_strand_id
1 'polypeptide(L)'
;MIEGGAISKKDEKGTSKARAKHNKKQKAKGLRKGHGNRKGSKNARKGSKGKWMEKIRAIRTRLKEMRDEEEVTDEEYRKLYDMSKGGFFRDVKHLENHVENKLE
;
A
#
# COMPACT_ATOMS: atom_id res chain seq x y z
N MET A 1 7.54 -36.60 43.40
CA MET A 1 7.51 -35.19 43.86
C MET A 1 6.91 -34.23 42.82
N ILE A 2 7.28 -34.32 41.53
CA ILE A 2 6.67 -33.51 40.46
C ILE A 2 5.26 -34.04 40.10
N GLU A 3 5.10 -35.35 39.87
CA GLU A 3 3.77 -35.98 39.64
C GLU A 3 2.82 -35.86 40.83
N GLY A 4 3.37 -35.81 42.05
CA GLY A 4 2.59 -35.60 43.28
C GLY A 4 2.23 -34.12 43.55
N GLY A 5 2.54 -33.20 42.63
CA GLY A 5 2.18 -31.78 42.72
C GLY A 5 2.99 -30.95 43.71
N ALA A 6 3.97 -31.53 44.41
CA ALA A 6 4.79 -30.82 45.39
C ALA A 6 5.78 -29.82 44.76
N ILE A 7 6.09 -29.97 43.47
CA ILE A 7 6.96 -29.06 42.70
C ILE A 7 6.29 -28.78 41.35
N SER A 8 6.01 -27.51 41.05
CA SER A 8 5.41 -27.06 39.78
C SER A 8 6.15 -25.85 39.19
N LYS A 9 6.29 -25.79 37.86
CA LYS A 9 6.81 -24.60 37.16
C LYS A 9 5.71 -23.53 37.06
N LYS A 10 6.06 -22.29 37.38
CA LYS A 10 5.20 -21.13 37.14
C LYS A 10 5.19 -20.76 35.65
N ASP A 11 4.02 -20.44 35.13
CA ASP A 11 3.90 -19.93 33.76
C ASP A 11 4.67 -18.64 33.55
N GLU A 12 5.25 -18.50 32.36
CA GLU A 12 5.98 -17.31 31.95
C GLU A 12 5.00 -16.15 31.68
N LYS A 13 5.29 -14.98 32.25
CA LYS A 13 4.44 -13.81 32.07
C LYS A 13 4.68 -13.17 30.70
N GLY A 14 3.68 -13.27 29.82
CA GLY A 14 3.64 -12.54 28.56
C GLY A 14 3.06 -11.11 28.69
N THR A 15 3.31 -10.26 27.70
CA THR A 15 2.64 -8.94 27.59
C THR A 15 1.37 -9.04 26.75
N SER A 16 0.25 -8.54 27.30
CA SER A 16 -1.02 -8.53 26.58
C SER A 16 -1.00 -7.57 25.38
N LYS A 17 -1.40 -8.06 24.20
CA LYS A 17 -1.55 -7.26 22.97
C LYS A 17 -2.96 -6.67 22.78
N ALA A 18 -3.89 -6.85 23.72
CA ALA A 18 -5.30 -6.46 23.56
C ALA A 18 -5.46 -4.96 23.21
N ARG A 19 -4.85 -4.08 24.02
CA ARG A 19 -4.86 -2.62 23.79
C ARG A 19 -4.18 -2.22 22.48
N ALA A 20 -3.06 -2.86 22.15
CA ALA A 20 -2.35 -2.61 20.90
C ALA A 20 -3.18 -3.01 19.67
N LYS A 21 -3.87 -4.16 19.72
CA LYS A 21 -4.79 -4.64 18.67
C LYS A 21 -5.97 -3.69 18.49
N HIS A 22 -6.59 -3.23 19.59
CA HIS A 22 -7.66 -2.23 19.53
C HIS A 22 -7.19 -0.95 18.82
N ASN A 23 -6.03 -0.41 19.22
CA ASN A 23 -5.46 0.80 18.61
C ASN A 23 -5.12 0.60 17.12
N LYS A 24 -4.61 -0.58 16.74
CA LYS A 24 -4.33 -0.93 15.33
C LYS A 24 -5.61 -0.94 14.49
N LYS A 25 -6.71 -1.51 15.00
CA LYS A 25 -8.02 -1.50 14.34
C LYS A 25 -8.53 -0.08 14.10
N GLN A 26 -8.45 0.79 15.11
CA GLN A 26 -8.87 2.20 14.97
C GLN A 26 -8.01 2.94 13.92
N LYS A 27 -6.69 2.73 13.93
CA LYS A 27 -5.78 3.31 12.93
C LYS A 27 -6.04 2.79 11.51
N ALA A 28 -6.43 1.52 11.35
CA ALA A 28 -6.77 0.94 10.06
C ALA A 28 -7.99 1.62 9.44
N LYS A 29 -9.01 1.95 10.25
CA LYS A 29 -10.20 2.73 9.85
C LYS A 29 -9.90 4.21 9.50
N GLY A 30 -8.66 4.67 9.66
CA GLY A 30 -8.28 6.07 9.44
C GLY A 30 -8.32 6.96 10.68
N LEU A 31 -8.84 6.47 11.81
CA LEU A 31 -8.92 7.23 13.06
C LEU A 31 -7.54 7.35 13.73
N ARG A 32 -7.43 8.26 14.71
CA ARG A 32 -6.19 8.50 15.50
C ARG A 32 -4.95 8.83 14.65
N LYS A 33 -5.17 9.46 13.48
CA LYS A 33 -4.15 9.92 12.52
C LYS A 33 -4.17 11.44 12.27
N GLY A 34 -4.93 12.20 13.07
CA GLY A 34 -5.03 13.68 13.00
C GLY A 34 -3.72 14.40 13.33
N HIS A 35 -3.68 15.73 13.12
CA HIS A 35 -2.44 16.52 13.25
C HIS A 35 -1.78 16.41 14.63
N GLY A 36 -2.52 16.54 15.73
CA GLY A 36 -1.97 16.40 17.08
C GLY A 36 -1.43 15.01 17.45
N ASN A 37 -1.78 13.97 16.68
CA ASN A 37 -1.23 12.61 16.89
C ASN A 37 0.08 12.37 16.11
N ARG A 38 0.49 13.30 15.26
CA ARG A 38 1.67 13.16 14.38
C ARG A 38 2.88 13.78 15.07
N LYS A 39 3.93 12.98 15.29
CA LYS A 39 5.22 13.48 15.82
C LYS A 39 6.32 13.62 14.76
N GLY A 40 6.26 12.85 13.68
CA GLY A 40 7.26 12.86 12.61
C GLY A 40 6.84 13.65 11.35
N SER A 41 7.83 14.09 10.58
CA SER A 41 7.64 14.79 9.31
C SER A 41 6.82 13.96 8.29
N LYS A 42 6.28 14.61 7.25
CA LYS A 42 5.49 13.93 6.20
C LYS A 42 6.29 12.83 5.50
N ASN A 43 7.58 13.06 5.27
CA ASN A 43 8.47 12.11 4.60
C ASN A 43 8.91 10.96 5.51
N ALA A 44 9.09 11.20 6.82
CA ALA A 44 9.38 10.13 7.79
C ALA A 44 8.22 9.13 7.91
N ARG A 45 6.97 9.59 7.77
CA ARG A 45 5.77 8.73 7.85
C ARG A 45 5.51 7.92 6.57
N LYS A 46 5.81 8.49 5.40
CA LYS A 46 5.78 7.80 4.09
C LYS A 46 6.67 8.58 3.11
N GLY A 47 7.83 8.00 2.76
CA GLY A 47 8.84 8.64 1.92
C GLY A 47 8.34 8.99 0.51
N SER A 48 8.86 10.08 -0.05
CA SER A 48 8.50 10.56 -1.40
C SER A 48 8.85 9.53 -2.48
N LYS A 49 10.08 9.00 -2.46
CA LYS A 49 10.53 7.95 -3.39
C LYS A 49 9.67 6.69 -3.30
N GLY A 50 9.32 6.26 -2.07
CA GLY A 50 8.44 5.12 -1.83
C GLY A 50 7.07 5.30 -2.48
N LYS A 51 6.44 6.47 -2.30
CA LYS A 51 5.16 6.81 -2.93
C LYS A 51 5.25 6.80 -4.46
N TRP A 52 6.30 7.39 -5.01
CA TRP A 52 6.52 7.41 -6.46
C TRP A 52 6.68 6.00 -7.02
N MET A 53 7.49 5.15 -6.36
CA MET A 53 7.68 3.75 -6.76
C MET A 53 6.39 2.95 -6.73
N GLU A 54 5.59 3.07 -5.66
CA GLU A 54 4.27 2.40 -5.54
C GLU A 54 3.33 2.81 -6.68
N LYS A 55 3.26 4.11 -6.96
CA LYS A 55 2.41 4.66 -8.02
C LYS A 55 2.86 4.21 -9.42
N ILE A 56 4.14 4.41 -9.77
CA ILE A 56 4.62 4.10 -11.12
C ILE A 56 4.59 2.59 -11.41
N ARG A 57 4.82 1.74 -10.41
CA ARG A 57 4.71 0.29 -10.56
C ARG A 57 3.28 -0.14 -10.82
N ALA A 58 2.31 0.37 -10.05
CA ALA A 58 0.90 0.07 -10.28
C ALA A 58 0.44 0.44 -11.70
N ILE A 59 0.82 1.64 -12.18
CA ILE A 59 0.51 2.10 -13.53
C ILE A 59 1.15 1.20 -14.60
N ARG A 60 2.43 0.84 -14.44
CA ARG A 60 3.15 -0.01 -15.39
C ARG A 60 2.64 -1.45 -15.40
N THR A 61 2.23 -1.97 -14.25
CA THR A 61 1.58 -3.28 -14.16
C THR A 61 0.27 -3.27 -14.92
N ARG A 62 -0.60 -2.27 -14.71
CA ARG A 62 -1.86 -2.15 -15.46
C ARG A 62 -1.62 -1.99 -16.97
N LEU A 63 -0.67 -1.15 -17.39
CA LEU A 63 -0.31 -1.04 -18.80
C LEU A 63 0.12 -2.37 -19.43
N LYS A 64 0.85 -3.20 -18.68
CA LYS A 64 1.26 -4.51 -19.15
C LYS A 64 0.05 -5.44 -19.29
N GLU A 65 -0.85 -5.43 -18.31
CA GLU A 65 -2.11 -6.19 -18.36
C GLU A 65 -2.95 -5.77 -19.57
N MET A 66 -3.19 -4.47 -19.77
CA MET A 66 -3.95 -3.95 -20.92
C MET A 66 -3.36 -4.38 -22.27
N ARG A 67 -2.02 -4.44 -22.37
CA ARG A 67 -1.34 -4.91 -23.59
C ARG A 67 -1.51 -6.42 -23.76
N ASP A 68 -1.36 -7.20 -22.69
CA ASP A 68 -1.52 -8.65 -22.72
C ASP A 68 -2.99 -9.05 -22.98
N GLU A 69 -3.95 -8.17 -22.64
CA GLU A 69 -5.39 -8.26 -22.93
C GLU A 69 -5.77 -7.70 -24.31
N GLU A 70 -4.79 -7.21 -25.10
CA GLU A 70 -4.97 -6.57 -26.42
C GLU A 70 -5.86 -5.30 -26.41
N GLU A 71 -6.10 -4.68 -25.24
CA GLU A 71 -6.80 -3.40 -25.11
C GLU A 71 -5.97 -2.22 -25.66
N VAL A 72 -4.65 -2.36 -25.70
CA VAL A 72 -3.72 -1.37 -26.27
C VAL A 72 -2.72 -2.06 -27.19
N THR A 73 -2.40 -1.41 -28.31
CA THR A 73 -1.35 -1.88 -29.21
C THR A 73 0.05 -1.68 -28.60
N ASP A 74 1.05 -2.40 -29.11
CA ASP A 74 2.45 -2.26 -28.66
C ASP A 74 2.98 -0.82 -28.79
N GLU A 75 2.56 -0.11 -29.84
CA GLU A 75 2.93 1.30 -30.06
C GLU A 75 2.31 2.22 -29.01
N GLU A 76 1.03 2.02 -28.70
CA GLU A 76 0.31 2.79 -27.69
C GLU A 76 0.85 2.50 -26.29
N TYR A 77 1.10 1.23 -25.97
CA TYR A 77 1.75 0.82 -24.73
C TYR A 77 3.05 1.60 -24.54
N ARG A 78 3.89 1.70 -25.58
CA ARG A 78 5.16 2.42 -25.47
C ARG A 78 4.97 3.90 -25.20
N LYS A 79 4.05 4.56 -25.91
CA LYS A 79 3.71 5.98 -25.71
C LYS A 79 3.20 6.23 -24.28
N LEU A 80 2.26 5.41 -23.81
CA LEU A 80 1.69 5.52 -22.46
C LEU A 80 2.72 5.22 -21.36
N TYR A 81 3.64 4.28 -21.61
CA TYR A 81 4.71 3.95 -20.68
C TYR A 81 5.68 5.13 -20.47
N ASP A 82 6.03 5.83 -21.56
CA ASP A 82 6.89 7.01 -21.50
C ASP A 82 6.19 8.20 -20.84
N MET A 83 4.89 8.42 -21.12
CA MET A 83 4.07 9.39 -20.38
C MET A 83 4.01 9.08 -18.88
N SER A 84 3.89 7.80 -18.54
CA SER A 84 3.89 7.33 -17.14
C SER A 84 5.21 7.65 -16.44
N LYS A 85 6.35 7.45 -17.12
CA LYS A 85 7.68 7.80 -16.59
C LYS A 85 7.77 9.29 -16.25
N GLY A 86 7.13 10.16 -17.04
CA GLY A 86 7.04 11.60 -16.81
C GLY A 86 6.07 12.01 -15.69
N GLY A 87 5.28 11.07 -15.14
CA GLY A 87 4.33 11.35 -14.07
C GLY A 87 3.02 11.98 -14.53
N PHE A 88 2.68 11.87 -15.82
CA PHE A 88 1.45 12.40 -16.41
C PHE A 88 0.18 11.85 -15.72
N PHE A 89 0.17 10.54 -15.43
CA PHE A 89 -0.97 9.90 -14.77
C PHE A 89 -0.99 10.13 -13.26
N ARG A 90 -2.17 10.41 -12.68
CA ARG A 90 -2.34 10.67 -11.25
C ARG A 90 -2.41 9.37 -10.44
N ASP A 91 -3.04 8.36 -11.02
CA ASP A 91 -3.31 7.03 -10.51
C ASP A 91 -3.66 6.11 -11.70
N VAL A 92 -3.97 4.85 -11.42
CA VAL A 92 -4.31 3.86 -12.45
C VAL A 92 -5.64 4.21 -13.15
N LYS A 93 -6.61 4.77 -12.43
CA LYS A 93 -7.90 5.13 -13.04
C LYS A 93 -7.75 6.29 -14.03
N HIS A 94 -6.86 7.25 -13.74
CA HIS A 94 -6.53 8.30 -14.69
C HIS A 94 -5.89 7.76 -15.97
N LEU A 95 -5.11 6.68 -15.89
CA LEU A 95 -4.59 6.00 -17.09
C LEU A 95 -5.74 5.36 -17.88
N GLU A 96 -6.58 4.56 -17.24
CA GLU A 96 -7.69 3.84 -17.90
C GLU A 96 -8.62 4.83 -18.60
N ASN A 97 -9.03 5.89 -17.90
CA ASN A 97 -9.87 6.92 -18.49
C ASN A 97 -9.16 7.61 -19.68
N HIS A 98 -7.84 7.77 -19.66
CA HIS A 98 -7.11 8.37 -20.78
C HIS A 98 -7.08 7.48 -22.02
N VAL A 99 -7.04 6.16 -21.84
CA VAL A 99 -7.13 5.19 -22.93
C VAL A 99 -8.55 5.18 -23.49
N GLU A 100 -9.56 5.12 -22.62
CA GLU A 100 -10.98 5.13 -23.00
C GLU A 100 -11.36 6.41 -23.78
N ASN A 101 -11.00 7.60 -23.29
CA ASN A 101 -11.30 8.87 -23.97
C ASN A 101 -10.50 9.08 -25.28
N LYS A 102 -9.51 8.24 -25.58
CA LYS A 102 -8.81 8.27 -26.87
C LYS A 102 -9.45 7.35 -27.92
N LEU A 103 -10.32 6.45 -27.48
CA LEU A 103 -11.06 5.51 -28.31
C LEU A 103 -12.41 6.08 -28.78
N GLU A 104 -12.91 7.14 -28.14
CA GLU A 104 -13.94 8.05 -28.69
C GLU A 104 -13.35 9.06 -29.68
#